data_AF-A0A8J7Y6E7-F1
#
_entry.id   AF-A0A8J7Y6E7-F1
#
_cell.length_a   1.000
_cell.length_b   1.000
_cell.length_c   1.000
_cell.angle_alpha   90.00
_cell.angle_beta   90.00
_cell.angle_gamma   90.00
#
_symmetry.space_group_name_H-M   'P 1'
#
loop_
_entity.id
_entity.type
_entity.pdbx_description
1 polymer ?
#
loop_
_entity_poly.entity_id
_entity_poly.type
_entity_poly.pdbx_seq_one_letter_code
_entity_poly.pdbx_strand_id
1 'polypeptide(L)'
;MNPVVRKLYSEEELQKKIIEYTRNHDGFKAREFYQGIISVTYTLALVYEILGDERSSRCLLERAIDEWNTDPRHHVHSIYLNALRKLGRPEKALEEVLKNPRGWGIETLAINYRMMGRKNEAMLLYSGLAVHNFELSEAYASFWRPHYLQKASNLWEKAECEEWANSYNMRALQAWSEVKDTIDRKLRTIEEAWLHEEVAYIYERAQRLDEALRYYRKAQAEYETAHKKEPVSVQANYCDGDGDRYYDFFSWQIPDLPYIHLFHDCYEENDLRRMRYRILNLEQKTKSRISI
;
A
#
# COMPACT_ATOMS: atom_id res chain seq x y z
N MET A 1 4.78 -5.67 12.52
CA MET A 1 4.28 -4.31 12.28
C MET A 1 5.38 -3.31 12.59
N ASN A 2 5.62 -2.32 11.72
CA ASN A 2 6.63 -1.27 11.96
C ASN A 2 6.26 -0.42 13.19
N PRO A 3 7.19 -0.12 14.13
CA PRO A 3 6.93 0.73 15.29
C PRO A 3 6.37 2.13 14.97
N VAL A 4 6.62 2.65 13.76
CA VAL A 4 6.05 3.92 13.28
C VAL A 4 4.53 3.87 13.22
N VAL A 5 3.93 2.73 12.87
CA VAL A 5 2.46 2.58 12.71
C VAL A 5 1.74 2.99 13.99
N ARG A 6 2.21 2.54 15.16
CA ARG A 6 1.60 2.91 16.45
C ARG A 6 1.68 4.41 16.75
N LYS A 7 2.67 5.12 16.19
CA LYS A 7 2.82 6.57 16.38
C LYS A 7 1.88 7.40 15.51
N LEU A 8 1.19 6.78 14.55
CA LEU A 8 0.24 7.45 13.68
C LEU A 8 -1.09 7.74 14.38
N TYR A 9 -1.41 6.94 15.39
CA TYR A 9 -2.70 6.94 16.06
C TYR A 9 -2.55 7.33 17.52
N SER A 10 -3.56 8.02 18.06
CA SER A 10 -3.76 8.04 19.51
C SER A 10 -4.61 6.86 19.95
N GLU A 11 -4.48 6.42 21.21
CA GLU A 11 -5.36 5.39 21.75
C GLU A 11 -6.84 5.83 21.71
N GLU A 12 -7.11 7.10 22.02
CA GLU A 12 -8.46 7.68 21.93
C GLU A 12 -9.05 7.62 20.52
N GLU A 13 -8.25 7.91 19.48
CA GLU A 13 -8.65 7.78 18.08
C GLU A 13 -9.03 6.34 17.75
N LEU A 14 -8.20 5.36 18.15
CA LEU A 14 -8.46 3.94 17.90
C LEU A 14 -9.72 3.46 18.62
N GLN A 15 -9.96 3.89 19.86
CA GLN A 15 -11.18 3.57 20.60
C GLN A 15 -12.43 4.17 19.92
N LYS A 16 -12.35 5.41 19.40
CA LYS A 16 -13.44 6.00 18.60
C LYS A 16 -13.71 5.19 17.33
N LYS A 17 -12.65 4.80 16.60
CA LYS A 17 -12.77 3.96 15.40
C LYS A 17 -13.39 2.59 15.71
N ILE A 18 -13.06 1.96 16.84
CA ILE A 18 -13.72 0.71 17.27
C ILE A 18 -15.23 0.89 17.41
N ILE A 19 -15.68 1.95 18.09
CA ILE A 19 -17.11 2.22 18.29
C ILE A 19 -17.81 2.47 16.94
N GLU A 20 -17.21 3.30 16.09
CA GLU A 20 -17.74 3.63 14.77
C GLU A 20 -17.85 2.40 13.88
N TYR A 21 -16.77 1.62 13.77
CA TYR A 21 -16.72 0.44 12.93
C TYR A 21 -17.65 -0.65 13.46
N THR A 22 -17.78 -0.83 14.77
CA THR A 22 -18.78 -1.76 15.33
C THR A 22 -20.20 -1.36 14.92
N ARG A 23 -20.54 -0.07 14.98
CA ARG A 23 -21.83 0.44 14.50
C ARG A 23 -22.03 0.20 13.00
N ASN A 24 -21.00 0.44 12.19
CA ASN A 24 -21.06 0.20 10.74
C ASN A 24 -21.26 -1.29 10.42
N HIS A 25 -20.54 -2.16 11.12
CA HIS A 25 -20.68 -3.60 11.02
C HIS A 25 -22.12 -4.03 11.28
N ASP A 26 -22.74 -3.57 12.37
CA ASP A 26 -24.13 -3.93 12.72
C ASP A 26 -25.12 -3.37 11.69
N GLY A 27 -24.88 -2.16 11.20
CA GLY A 27 -25.66 -1.58 10.11
C GLY A 27 -25.52 -2.31 8.77
N PHE A 28 -24.37 -2.94 8.49
CA PHE A 28 -24.20 -3.80 7.32
C PHE A 28 -24.84 -5.17 7.51
N LYS A 29 -24.79 -5.75 8.72
CA LYS A 29 -25.54 -6.96 9.06
C LYS A 29 -27.04 -6.80 8.86
N ALA A 30 -27.60 -5.70 9.35
CA ALA A 30 -29.03 -5.40 9.20
C ALA A 30 -29.48 -5.27 7.73
N ARG A 31 -28.56 -4.93 6.82
CA ARG A 31 -28.81 -4.77 5.38
C ARG A 31 -28.34 -5.95 4.54
N GLU A 32 -27.84 -7.02 5.17
CA GLU A 32 -27.23 -8.17 4.50
C GLU A 32 -26.11 -7.77 3.50
N PHE A 33 -25.38 -6.69 3.81
CA PHE A 33 -24.30 -6.19 2.96
C PHE A 33 -22.98 -6.89 3.29
N TYR A 34 -22.83 -8.14 2.84
CA TYR A 34 -21.72 -9.02 3.23
C TYR A 34 -20.33 -8.47 2.93
N GLN A 35 -20.15 -7.77 1.80
CA GLN A 35 -18.88 -7.13 1.49
C GLN A 35 -18.48 -6.11 2.57
N GLY A 36 -19.42 -5.28 3.02
CA GLY A 36 -19.18 -4.32 4.10
C GLY A 36 -18.89 -5.00 5.43
N ILE A 37 -19.58 -6.11 5.74
CA ILE A 37 -19.34 -6.89 6.97
C ILE A 37 -17.87 -7.34 7.02
N ILE A 38 -17.39 -8.03 5.97
CA ILE A 38 -16.02 -8.57 5.93
C ILE A 38 -14.98 -7.45 5.99
N SER A 39 -15.18 -6.38 5.21
CA SER A 39 -14.27 -5.21 5.21
C SER A 39 -14.17 -4.57 6.59
N VAL A 40 -15.30 -4.35 7.28
CA VAL A 40 -15.28 -3.79 8.63
C VAL A 40 -14.65 -4.76 9.62
N THR A 41 -15.01 -6.04 9.59
CA THR A 41 -14.48 -7.05 10.52
C THR A 41 -12.97 -7.17 10.39
N TYR A 42 -12.44 -7.20 9.18
CA TYR A 42 -11.01 -7.20 8.94
C TYR A 42 -10.35 -5.90 9.41
N THR A 43 -10.96 -4.75 9.13
CA THR A 43 -10.44 -3.44 9.57
C THR A 43 -10.38 -3.33 11.10
N LEU A 44 -11.43 -3.78 11.81
CA LEU A 44 -11.43 -3.89 13.27
C LEU A 44 -10.29 -4.77 13.78
N ALA A 45 -10.02 -5.90 13.10
CA ALA A 45 -8.91 -6.78 13.47
C ALA A 45 -7.56 -6.05 13.40
N LEU A 46 -7.35 -5.21 12.38
CA LEU A 46 -6.14 -4.40 12.25
C LEU A 46 -6.05 -3.32 13.34
N VAL A 47 -7.17 -2.68 13.69
CA VAL A 47 -7.22 -1.69 14.78
C VAL A 47 -6.82 -2.31 16.13
N TYR A 48 -7.34 -3.50 16.46
CA TYR A 48 -6.93 -4.21 17.67
C TYR A 48 -5.46 -4.64 17.62
N GLU A 49 -4.93 -5.00 16.44
CA GLU A 49 -3.50 -5.30 16.28
C GLU A 49 -2.62 -4.07 16.55
N ILE A 50 -3.04 -2.88 16.11
CA ILE A 50 -2.36 -1.60 16.39
C ILE A 50 -2.30 -1.35 17.90
N LEU A 51 -3.42 -1.58 18.60
CA LEU A 51 -3.54 -1.49 20.07
C LEU A 51 -2.72 -2.57 20.82
N GLY A 52 -2.26 -3.62 20.12
CA GLY A 52 -1.56 -4.75 20.74
C GLY A 52 -2.46 -5.79 21.38
N ASP A 53 -3.78 -5.75 21.11
CA ASP A 53 -4.72 -6.79 21.53
C ASP A 53 -4.76 -7.91 20.48
N GLU A 54 -3.76 -8.80 20.57
CA GLU A 54 -3.60 -9.93 19.65
C GLU A 54 -4.78 -10.90 19.71
N ARG A 55 -5.41 -11.06 20.88
CA ARG A 55 -6.54 -11.98 21.06
C ARG A 55 -7.75 -11.50 20.29
N SER A 56 -8.13 -10.23 20.46
CA SER A 56 -9.28 -9.64 19.76
C SER A 56 -9.01 -9.57 18.27
N SER A 57 -7.80 -9.17 17.87
CA SER A 57 -7.38 -9.16 16.46
C SER A 57 -7.53 -10.55 15.81
N ARG A 58 -6.96 -11.58 16.43
CA ARG A 58 -7.04 -12.97 15.92
C ARG A 58 -8.49 -13.45 15.81
N CYS A 59 -9.31 -13.20 16.84
CA CYS A 59 -10.73 -13.57 16.84
C CYS A 59 -11.49 -12.95 15.64
N LEU A 60 -11.23 -11.67 15.36
CA LEU A 60 -11.87 -10.97 14.26
C LEU A 60 -11.35 -11.43 12.88
N LEU A 61 -10.07 -11.79 12.76
CA LEU A 61 -9.55 -12.38 11.53
C LEU A 61 -10.21 -13.73 11.20
N GLU A 62 -10.40 -14.59 12.19
CA GLU A 62 -11.13 -15.86 12.01
C GLU A 62 -12.57 -15.59 11.59
N ARG A 63 -13.24 -14.63 12.24
CA ARG A 63 -14.59 -14.22 11.86
C ARG A 63 -14.67 -13.69 10.43
N ALA A 64 -13.71 -12.89 9.98
CA ALA A 64 -13.69 -12.40 8.59
C ALA A 64 -13.58 -13.56 7.58
N ILE A 65 -12.86 -14.62 7.93
CA ILE A 65 -12.78 -15.86 7.14
C ILE A 65 -14.11 -16.62 7.14
N ASP A 66 -14.76 -16.75 8.30
CA ASP A 66 -16.05 -17.44 8.43
C ASP A 66 -17.16 -16.73 7.67
N GLU A 67 -17.23 -15.40 7.77
CA GLU A 67 -18.16 -14.56 7.01
C GLU A 67 -17.89 -14.71 5.50
N TRP A 68 -16.62 -14.76 5.08
CA TRP A 68 -16.27 -15.00 3.67
C TRP A 68 -16.68 -16.40 3.17
N ASN A 69 -16.52 -17.43 3.99
CA ASN A 69 -16.90 -18.80 3.61
C ASN A 69 -18.43 -18.96 3.50
N THR A 70 -19.22 -18.05 4.07
CA THR A 70 -20.69 -18.10 4.04
C THR A 70 -21.26 -17.73 2.67
N ASP A 71 -20.70 -16.75 1.96
CA ASP A 71 -21.10 -16.43 0.57
C ASP A 71 -19.95 -15.95 -0.34
N PRO A 72 -19.02 -16.83 -0.74
CA PRO A 72 -17.79 -16.48 -1.46
C PRO A 72 -17.97 -15.64 -2.74
N ARG A 73 -19.17 -15.62 -3.33
CA ARG A 73 -19.47 -15.00 -4.63
C ARG A 73 -19.50 -13.48 -4.60
N HIS A 74 -19.64 -12.87 -3.43
CA HIS A 74 -19.86 -11.42 -3.29
C HIS A 74 -18.74 -10.72 -2.50
N HIS A 75 -17.51 -11.26 -2.50
CA HIS A 75 -16.50 -10.86 -1.53
C HIS A 75 -15.20 -10.34 -2.15
N VAL A 76 -14.57 -9.43 -1.41
CA VAL A 76 -13.23 -8.91 -1.70
C VAL A 76 -12.23 -10.00 -1.32
N HIS A 77 -11.83 -10.81 -2.31
CA HIS A 77 -10.95 -11.94 -2.05
C HIS A 77 -9.60 -11.53 -1.40
N SER A 78 -9.10 -10.31 -1.66
CA SER A 78 -7.83 -9.85 -1.08
C SER A 78 -7.86 -9.78 0.45
N ILE A 79 -9.00 -9.42 1.06
CA ILE A 79 -9.17 -9.42 2.53
C ILE A 79 -9.06 -10.84 3.09
N TYR A 80 -9.70 -11.81 2.44
CA TYR A 80 -9.65 -13.21 2.85
C TYR A 80 -8.21 -13.77 2.83
N LEU A 81 -7.47 -13.54 1.74
CA LEU A 81 -6.08 -13.96 1.64
C LEU A 81 -5.20 -13.30 2.72
N ASN A 82 -5.39 -11.99 2.95
CA ASN A 82 -4.63 -11.28 3.96
C ASN A 82 -4.94 -11.78 5.38
N ALA A 83 -6.20 -12.10 5.67
CA ALA A 83 -6.58 -12.71 6.95
C ALA A 83 -5.94 -14.09 7.14
N LEU A 84 -5.98 -14.96 6.13
CA LEU A 84 -5.32 -16.27 6.17
C LEU A 84 -3.81 -16.15 6.42
N ARG A 85 -3.14 -15.25 5.69
CA ARG A 85 -1.70 -14.99 5.86
C ARG A 85 -1.37 -14.51 7.26
N LYS A 86 -2.13 -13.55 7.80
CA LYS A 86 -1.95 -13.02 9.15
C LYS A 86 -2.16 -14.07 10.25
N LEU A 87 -3.06 -15.02 10.02
CA LEU A 87 -3.28 -16.16 10.92
C LEU A 87 -2.22 -17.27 10.78
N GLY A 88 -1.22 -17.10 9.92
CA GLY A 88 -0.18 -18.11 9.68
C GLY A 88 -0.69 -19.32 8.90
N ARG A 89 -1.61 -19.12 7.96
CA ARG A 89 -2.19 -20.18 7.12
C ARG A 89 -1.89 -19.96 5.62
N PRO A 90 -0.61 -19.82 5.21
CA PRO A 90 -0.25 -19.49 3.83
C PRO A 90 -0.60 -20.61 2.83
N GLU A 91 -0.70 -21.87 3.27
CA GLU A 91 -1.10 -23.01 2.43
C GLU A 91 -2.55 -22.84 1.93
N LYS A 92 -3.47 -22.50 2.84
CA LYS A 92 -4.87 -22.22 2.47
C LYS A 92 -4.99 -21.00 1.57
N ALA A 93 -4.16 -19.98 1.83
CA ALA A 93 -4.12 -18.80 0.97
C ALA A 93 -3.61 -19.16 -0.44
N LEU A 94 -2.63 -20.05 -0.55
CA LEU A 94 -2.14 -20.55 -1.84
C LEU A 94 -3.21 -21.38 -2.56
N GLU A 95 -3.89 -22.30 -1.87
CA GLU A 95 -4.98 -23.09 -2.46
C GLU A 95 -6.04 -22.19 -3.10
N GLU A 96 -6.43 -21.13 -2.41
CA GLU A 96 -7.42 -20.18 -2.93
C GLU A 96 -6.90 -19.37 -4.12
N VAL A 97 -5.62 -18.99 -4.11
CA VAL A 97 -4.99 -18.33 -5.27
C VAL A 97 -5.00 -19.23 -6.50
N LEU A 98 -4.73 -20.52 -6.32
CA LEU A 98 -4.66 -21.49 -7.42
C LEU A 98 -6.04 -21.86 -7.98
N LYS A 99 -7.13 -21.74 -7.21
CA LYS A 99 -8.50 -21.95 -7.71
C LYS A 99 -8.96 -20.85 -8.67
N ASN A 100 -8.44 -19.63 -8.51
CA ASN A 100 -8.81 -18.49 -9.36
C ASN A 100 -7.58 -17.77 -9.94
N PRO A 101 -6.77 -18.44 -10.77
CA PRO A 101 -5.47 -17.91 -11.20
C PRO A 101 -5.57 -16.62 -12.04
N ARG A 102 -6.74 -16.34 -12.63
CA ARG A 102 -7.00 -15.11 -13.40
C ARG A 102 -7.40 -13.92 -12.51
N GLY A 103 -7.92 -14.19 -11.31
CA GLY A 103 -8.33 -13.15 -10.36
C GLY A 103 -7.18 -12.55 -9.56
N TRP A 104 -5.94 -13.05 -9.75
CA TRP A 104 -4.80 -12.70 -8.92
C TRP A 104 -3.61 -12.27 -9.74
N GLY A 105 -2.93 -11.22 -9.29
CA GLY A 105 -1.60 -10.90 -9.78
C GLY A 105 -0.59 -11.98 -9.37
N ILE A 106 0.37 -12.26 -10.25
CA ILE A 106 1.50 -13.19 -10.00
C ILE A 106 2.22 -12.88 -8.68
N GLU A 107 2.20 -11.62 -8.24
CA GLU A 107 2.73 -11.23 -6.92
C GLU A 107 2.08 -11.99 -5.76
N THR A 108 0.76 -12.17 -5.79
CA THR A 108 0.02 -12.84 -4.74
C THR A 108 0.52 -14.28 -4.57
N LEU A 109 0.89 -14.92 -5.68
CA LEU A 109 1.53 -16.24 -5.68
C LEU A 109 2.93 -16.17 -5.06
N ALA A 110 3.77 -15.21 -5.47
CA ALA A 110 5.12 -15.02 -4.95
C ALA A 110 5.14 -14.78 -3.42
N ILE A 111 4.21 -13.98 -2.90
CA ILE A 111 4.05 -13.74 -1.46
C ILE A 111 3.77 -15.05 -0.72
N ASN A 112 2.81 -15.85 -1.20
CA ASN A 112 2.47 -17.11 -0.55
C ASN A 112 3.63 -18.12 -0.58
N TYR A 113 4.33 -18.25 -1.71
CA TYR A 113 5.54 -19.09 -1.78
C TYR A 113 6.61 -18.64 -0.78
N ARG A 114 6.87 -17.33 -0.68
CA ARG A 114 7.83 -16.81 0.30
C ARG A 114 7.42 -17.15 1.73
N MET A 115 6.14 -16.98 2.09
CA MET A 115 5.63 -17.28 3.43
C MET A 115 5.72 -18.77 3.77
N MET A 116 5.67 -19.66 2.78
CA MET A 116 5.85 -21.10 2.95
C MET A 116 7.33 -21.54 2.94
N GLY A 117 8.29 -20.60 2.93
CA GLY A 117 9.72 -20.91 2.82
C GLY A 117 10.17 -21.36 1.43
N ARG A 118 9.30 -21.32 0.41
CA ARG A 118 9.59 -21.63 -1.00
C ARG A 118 10.25 -20.44 -1.68
N LYS A 119 11.44 -20.11 -1.17
CA LYS A 119 12.15 -18.87 -1.45
C LYS A 119 12.57 -18.77 -2.92
N ASN A 120 13.10 -19.84 -3.51
CA ASN A 120 13.59 -19.84 -4.89
C ASN A 120 12.46 -19.57 -5.89
N GLU A 121 11.29 -20.18 -5.68
CA GLU A 121 10.11 -19.95 -6.52
C GLU A 121 9.60 -18.52 -6.40
N ALA A 122 9.57 -17.97 -5.18
CA ALA A 122 9.21 -16.57 -4.97
C ALA A 122 10.18 -15.61 -5.69
N MET A 123 11.50 -15.86 -5.57
CA MET A 123 12.53 -15.07 -6.26
C MET A 123 12.35 -15.08 -7.77
N LEU A 124 12.13 -16.25 -8.37
CA LEU A 124 11.90 -16.39 -9.82
C LEU A 124 10.69 -15.56 -10.29
N LEU A 125 9.58 -15.62 -9.54
CA LEU A 125 8.38 -14.84 -9.86
C LEU A 125 8.63 -13.32 -9.72
N TYR A 126 9.34 -12.89 -8.68
CA TYR A 126 9.70 -11.48 -8.51
C TYR A 126 10.62 -10.98 -9.62
N SER A 127 11.62 -11.76 -10.04
CA SER A 127 12.50 -11.42 -11.16
C SER A 127 11.74 -11.31 -12.48
N GLY A 128 10.82 -12.24 -12.77
CA GLY A 128 9.97 -12.17 -13.96
C GLY A 128 9.09 -10.91 -13.97
N LEU A 129 8.49 -10.58 -12.83
CA LEU A 129 7.72 -9.34 -12.66
C LEU A 129 8.59 -8.08 -12.82
N ALA A 130 9.85 -8.11 -12.37
CA ALA A 130 10.78 -7.00 -12.49
C ALA A 130 11.12 -6.72 -13.96
N VAL A 131 11.40 -7.77 -14.74
CA VAL A 131 11.62 -7.67 -16.19
C VAL A 131 10.38 -7.13 -16.90
N HIS A 132 9.19 -7.62 -16.55
CA HIS A 132 7.95 -7.10 -17.13
C HIS A 132 7.76 -5.60 -16.85
N ASN A 133 8.01 -5.14 -15.61
CA ASN A 133 7.93 -3.71 -15.28
C ASN A 133 9.00 -2.88 -16.01
N PHE A 134 10.17 -3.46 -16.28
CA PHE A 134 11.15 -2.81 -17.12
C PHE A 134 10.64 -2.63 -18.56
N GLU A 135 10.04 -3.65 -19.15
CA GLU A 135 9.44 -3.55 -20.49
C GLU A 135 8.32 -2.49 -20.54
N LEU A 136 7.46 -2.44 -19.51
CA LEU A 136 6.45 -1.38 -19.39
C LEU A 136 7.09 0.01 -19.34
N SER A 137 8.24 0.16 -18.68
CA SER A 137 8.95 1.45 -18.60
C SER A 137 9.47 1.95 -19.95
N GLU A 138 9.70 1.04 -20.91
CA GLU A 138 10.15 1.39 -22.27
C GLU A 138 8.96 1.53 -23.25
N ALA A 139 7.80 0.95 -22.93
CA ALA A 139 6.61 0.96 -23.80
C ALA A 139 5.63 2.12 -23.51
N TYR A 140 5.56 2.61 -22.27
CA TYR A 140 4.60 3.63 -21.85
C TYR A 140 5.14 5.07 -21.99
N ALA A 141 4.23 6.04 -21.89
CA ALA A 141 4.57 7.47 -21.91
C ALA A 141 5.70 7.81 -20.93
N SER A 142 6.59 8.70 -21.34
CA SER A 142 7.78 9.13 -20.59
C SER A 142 7.48 9.51 -19.13
N PHE A 143 6.29 10.07 -18.88
CA PHE A 143 5.79 10.41 -17.55
C PHE A 143 5.81 9.23 -16.56
N TRP A 144 5.37 8.02 -16.98
CA TRP A 144 5.24 6.87 -16.07
C TRP A 144 6.53 6.04 -15.93
N ARG A 145 7.51 6.28 -16.81
CA ARG A 145 8.77 5.53 -16.87
C ARG A 145 9.51 5.47 -15.52
N PRO A 146 9.69 6.57 -14.75
CA PRO A 146 10.37 6.51 -13.46
C PRO A 146 9.69 5.56 -12.46
N HIS A 147 8.35 5.52 -12.44
CA HIS A 147 7.57 4.71 -11.51
C HIS A 147 7.69 3.21 -11.83
N TYR A 148 7.64 2.83 -13.11
CA TYR A 148 7.85 1.44 -13.52
C TYR A 148 9.27 0.96 -13.23
N LEU A 149 10.29 1.79 -13.46
CA LEU A 149 11.67 1.49 -13.09
C LEU A 149 11.82 1.31 -11.57
N GLN A 150 11.17 2.17 -10.77
CA GLN A 150 11.20 2.04 -9.32
C GLN A 150 10.47 0.77 -8.84
N LYS A 151 9.34 0.41 -9.45
CA LYS A 151 8.64 -0.84 -9.17
C LYS A 151 9.49 -2.06 -9.52
N ALA A 152 10.19 -2.04 -10.67
CA ALA A 152 11.14 -3.08 -11.06
C ALA A 152 12.29 -3.21 -10.03
N SER A 153 12.84 -2.09 -9.54
CA SER A 153 13.83 -2.11 -8.46
C SER A 153 13.32 -2.80 -7.19
N ASN A 154 12.13 -2.43 -6.71
CA ASN A 154 11.52 -3.03 -5.53
C ASN A 154 11.32 -4.55 -5.70
N LEU A 155 10.99 -4.99 -6.91
CA LEU A 155 10.84 -6.40 -7.24
C LEU A 155 12.19 -7.13 -7.25
N TRP A 156 13.26 -6.52 -7.76
CA TRP A 156 14.61 -7.08 -7.66
C TRP A 156 15.11 -7.19 -6.22
N GLU A 157 14.76 -6.25 -5.35
CA GLU A 157 15.02 -6.36 -3.90
C GLU A 157 14.25 -7.54 -3.29
N LYS A 158 12.95 -7.69 -3.61
CA LYS A 158 12.17 -8.87 -3.19
C LYS A 158 12.75 -10.19 -3.74
N ALA A 159 13.36 -10.16 -4.92
CA ALA A 159 14.09 -11.28 -5.51
C ALA A 159 15.52 -11.46 -4.94
N GLU A 160 15.92 -10.66 -3.96
CA GLU A 160 17.24 -10.70 -3.31
C GLU A 160 18.40 -10.51 -4.29
N CYS A 161 18.20 -9.65 -5.28
CA CYS A 161 19.18 -9.30 -6.30
C CYS A 161 19.58 -7.82 -6.16
N GLU A 162 20.41 -7.52 -5.17
CA GLU A 162 20.74 -6.15 -4.75
C GLU A 162 21.40 -5.32 -5.87
N GLU A 163 22.31 -5.93 -6.64
CA GLU A 163 22.97 -5.27 -7.78
C GLU A 163 21.94 -4.70 -8.78
N TRP A 164 20.96 -5.53 -9.15
CA TRP A 164 19.90 -5.12 -10.07
C TRP A 164 18.96 -4.11 -9.44
N ALA A 165 18.57 -4.29 -8.17
CA ALA A 165 17.76 -3.29 -7.46
C ALA A 165 18.44 -1.90 -7.48
N ASN A 166 19.73 -1.83 -7.18
CA ASN A 166 20.51 -0.59 -7.20
C ASN A 166 20.62 0.02 -8.61
N SER A 167 20.88 -0.81 -9.62
CA SER A 167 20.89 -0.36 -11.02
C SER A 167 19.56 0.27 -11.43
N TYR A 168 18.44 -0.39 -11.13
CA TYR A 168 17.11 0.13 -11.44
C TYR A 168 16.74 1.39 -10.64
N ASN A 169 17.15 1.51 -9.39
CA ASN A 169 16.99 2.76 -8.61
C ASN A 169 17.68 3.94 -9.31
N MET A 170 18.93 3.75 -9.77
CA MET A 170 19.67 4.81 -10.47
C MET A 170 19.00 5.19 -11.79
N ARG A 171 18.46 4.21 -12.52
CA ARG A 171 17.70 4.45 -13.75
C ARG A 171 16.39 5.20 -13.48
N ALA A 172 15.66 4.86 -12.42
CA ALA A 172 14.44 5.57 -12.04
C ALA A 172 14.73 7.04 -11.72
N LEU A 173 15.83 7.31 -10.99
CA LEU A 173 16.28 8.66 -10.68
C LEU A 173 16.68 9.44 -11.94
N GLN A 174 17.42 8.81 -12.86
CA GLN A 174 17.77 9.41 -14.14
C GLN A 174 16.51 9.73 -14.97
N ALA A 175 15.60 8.77 -15.11
CA ALA A 175 14.35 8.96 -15.85
C ALA A 175 13.53 10.11 -15.25
N TRP A 176 13.47 10.24 -13.92
CA TRP A 176 12.81 11.39 -13.28
C TRP A 176 13.50 12.72 -13.65
N SER A 177 14.83 12.75 -13.67
CA SER A 177 15.57 13.96 -14.04
C SER A 177 15.33 14.42 -15.48
N GLU A 178 15.05 13.48 -16.39
CA GLU A 178 14.77 13.74 -17.81
C GLU A 178 13.36 14.34 -18.02
N VAL A 179 12.38 13.98 -17.18
CA VAL A 179 10.97 14.34 -17.40
C VAL A 179 10.43 15.43 -16.49
N LYS A 180 11.06 15.69 -15.34
CA LYS A 180 10.55 16.62 -14.31
C LYS A 180 10.25 18.04 -14.82
N ASP A 181 10.98 18.51 -15.83
CA ASP A 181 10.85 19.86 -16.40
C ASP A 181 10.03 19.87 -17.70
N THR A 182 9.53 18.71 -18.14
CA THR A 182 8.83 18.54 -19.43
C THR A 182 7.48 17.84 -19.27
N ILE A 183 6.86 17.92 -18.09
CA ILE A 183 5.53 17.35 -17.87
C ILE A 183 4.51 18.17 -18.68
N ASP A 184 4.15 17.66 -19.86
CA ASP A 184 3.31 18.34 -20.86
C ASP A 184 1.80 18.27 -20.56
N ARG A 185 1.43 17.85 -19.34
CA ARG A 185 0.04 17.83 -18.90
C ARG A 185 -0.13 18.68 -17.64
N LYS A 186 -1.21 19.45 -17.60
CA LYS A 186 -1.60 20.16 -16.39
C LYS A 186 -2.16 19.17 -15.37
N LEU A 187 -1.42 18.95 -14.29
CA LEU A 187 -1.85 18.13 -13.17
C LEU A 187 -2.82 18.92 -12.29
N ARG A 188 -3.80 18.24 -11.71
CA ARG A 188 -4.57 18.78 -10.59
C ARG A 188 -3.76 18.71 -9.31
N THR A 189 -4.11 19.52 -8.32
CA THR A 189 -3.42 19.59 -7.02
C THR A 189 -3.27 18.21 -6.35
N ILE A 190 -4.30 17.35 -6.43
CA ILE A 190 -4.23 15.99 -5.89
C ILE A 190 -3.28 15.08 -6.68
N GLU A 191 -3.21 15.23 -8.00
CA GLU A 191 -2.26 14.47 -8.83
C GLU A 191 -0.82 14.93 -8.60
N GLU A 192 -0.60 16.22 -8.34
CA GLU A 192 0.70 16.75 -7.94
C GLU A 192 1.14 16.19 -6.59
N ALA A 193 0.21 16.04 -5.64
CA ALA A 193 0.48 15.39 -4.36
C ALA A 193 0.93 13.93 -4.54
N TRP A 194 0.20 13.15 -5.35
CA TRP A 194 0.57 11.77 -5.66
C TRP A 194 1.93 11.66 -6.35
N LEU A 195 2.18 12.51 -7.35
CA LEU A 195 3.46 12.57 -8.06
C LEU A 195 4.61 12.90 -7.10
N HIS A 196 4.45 13.91 -6.24
CA HIS A 196 5.46 14.27 -5.26
C HIS A 196 5.75 13.14 -4.26
N GLU A 197 4.73 12.38 -3.84
CA GLU A 197 4.91 11.22 -2.96
C GLU A 197 5.74 10.12 -3.64
N GLU A 198 5.45 9.80 -4.89
CA GLU A 198 6.18 8.82 -5.68
C GLU A 198 7.64 9.24 -5.93
N VAL A 199 7.85 10.50 -6.29
CA VAL A 199 9.19 11.05 -6.53
C VAL A 199 10.01 11.03 -5.24
N ALA A 200 9.40 11.38 -4.10
CA ALA A 200 10.06 11.26 -2.81
C ALA A 200 10.52 9.83 -2.53
N TYR A 201 9.70 8.84 -2.88
CA TYR A 201 10.07 7.43 -2.73
C TYR A 201 11.25 7.03 -3.61
N ILE A 202 11.31 7.50 -4.86
CA ILE A 202 12.47 7.28 -5.74
C ILE A 202 13.76 7.84 -5.09
N TYR A 203 13.72 9.06 -4.57
CA TYR A 203 14.85 9.65 -3.84
C TYR A 203 15.21 8.86 -2.57
N GLU A 204 14.22 8.39 -1.81
CA GLU A 204 14.43 7.58 -0.61
C GLU A 204 15.19 6.29 -0.96
N ARG A 205 14.74 5.59 -2.00
CA ARG A 205 15.35 4.33 -2.46
C ARG A 205 16.76 4.54 -2.99
N ALA A 206 17.03 5.68 -3.63
CA ALA A 206 18.36 6.12 -4.04
C ALA A 206 19.24 6.67 -2.90
N GLN A 207 18.82 6.55 -1.63
CA GLN A 207 19.54 7.01 -0.44
C GLN A 207 19.78 8.53 -0.37
N ARG A 208 19.01 9.31 -1.13
CA ARG A 208 19.00 10.78 -1.14
C ARG A 208 17.95 11.30 -0.18
N LEU A 209 18.21 11.10 1.12
CA LEU A 209 17.20 11.24 2.18
C LEU A 209 16.70 12.68 2.34
N ASP A 210 17.55 13.69 2.11
CA ASP A 210 17.17 15.10 2.24
C ASP A 210 16.20 15.51 1.11
N GLU A 211 16.49 15.10 -0.13
CA GLU A 211 15.58 15.32 -1.25
C GLU A 211 14.28 14.56 -1.08
N ALA A 212 14.34 13.31 -0.61
CA ALA A 212 13.16 12.51 -0.32
C ALA A 212 12.26 13.23 0.72
N LEU A 213 12.83 13.70 1.83
CA LEU A 213 12.09 14.41 2.86
C LEU A 213 11.50 15.72 2.33
N ARG A 214 12.22 16.45 1.48
CA ARG A 214 11.72 17.66 0.83
C ARG A 214 10.51 17.36 -0.04
N TYR A 215 10.55 16.30 -0.85
CA TYR A 215 9.40 15.92 -1.69
C TYR A 215 8.24 15.37 -0.88
N TYR A 216 8.46 14.60 0.18
CA TYR A 216 7.38 14.15 1.06
C TYR A 216 6.66 15.32 1.75
N ARG A 217 7.40 16.35 2.18
CA ARG A 217 6.80 17.57 2.74
C ARG A 217 6.01 18.37 1.70
N LYS A 218 6.49 18.41 0.43
CA LYS A 218 5.71 18.99 -0.68
C LYS A 218 4.41 18.22 -0.90
N ALA A 219 4.49 16.89 -1.00
CA ALA A 219 3.32 16.03 -1.15
C ALA A 219 2.29 16.28 -0.03
N GLN A 220 2.75 16.32 1.23
CA GLN A 220 1.88 16.64 2.36
C GLN A 220 1.16 17.99 2.19
N ALA A 221 1.88 19.05 1.85
CA ALA A 221 1.29 20.38 1.66
C ALA A 221 0.28 20.42 0.51
N GLU A 222 0.53 19.67 -0.56
CA GLU A 222 -0.41 19.54 -1.68
C GLU A 222 -1.66 18.72 -1.30
N TYR A 223 -1.53 17.63 -0.54
CA TYR A 223 -2.70 16.92 -0.01
C TYR A 223 -3.56 17.83 0.87
N GLU A 224 -2.94 18.54 1.82
CA GLU A 224 -3.65 19.49 2.69
C GLU A 224 -4.37 20.57 1.87
N THR A 225 -3.74 21.06 0.79
CA THR A 225 -4.34 22.04 -0.11
C THR A 225 -5.49 21.46 -0.92
N ALA A 226 -5.32 20.28 -1.49
CA ALA A 226 -6.31 19.60 -2.31
C ALA A 226 -7.57 19.27 -1.51
N HIS A 227 -7.43 18.68 -0.32
CA HIS A 227 -8.56 18.32 0.55
C HIS A 227 -9.30 19.56 1.08
N LYS A 228 -8.57 20.64 1.38
CA LYS A 228 -9.17 21.88 1.90
C LYS A 228 -9.85 22.74 0.83
N LYS A 229 -9.24 22.86 -0.36
CA LYS A 229 -9.67 23.82 -1.39
C LYS A 229 -10.42 23.18 -2.55
N GLU A 230 -10.18 21.89 -2.82
CA GLU A 230 -10.69 21.20 -4.00
C GLU A 230 -11.32 19.82 -3.69
N PRO A 231 -12.15 19.67 -2.63
CA PRO A 231 -12.62 18.35 -2.18
C PRO A 231 -13.43 17.59 -3.26
N VAL A 232 -14.18 18.29 -4.09
CA VAL A 232 -14.92 17.68 -5.23
C VAL A 232 -13.96 17.16 -6.29
N SER A 233 -12.86 17.90 -6.55
CA SER A 233 -11.83 17.48 -7.49
C SER A 233 -11.13 16.22 -6.99
N VAL A 234 -10.78 16.19 -5.70
CA VAL A 234 -10.20 15.00 -5.05
C VAL A 234 -11.11 13.78 -5.26
N GLN A 235 -12.39 13.89 -4.89
CA GLN A 235 -13.33 12.79 -5.02
C GLN A 235 -13.46 12.33 -6.48
N ALA A 236 -13.55 13.26 -7.44
CA ALA A 236 -13.62 12.92 -8.85
C ALA A 236 -12.38 12.13 -9.32
N ASN A 237 -11.17 12.54 -8.95
CA ASN A 237 -9.94 11.84 -9.38
C ASN A 237 -9.82 10.43 -8.75
N TYR A 238 -10.32 10.25 -7.52
CA TYR A 238 -10.44 8.92 -6.93
C TYR A 238 -11.49 8.06 -7.64
N CYS A 239 -12.63 8.64 -8.04
CA CYS A 239 -13.71 7.90 -8.71
C CYS A 239 -13.42 7.59 -10.19
N ASP A 240 -12.67 8.46 -10.89
CA ASP A 240 -12.35 8.33 -12.30
C ASP A 240 -11.17 7.37 -12.55
N GLY A 241 -10.59 6.80 -11.49
CA GLY A 241 -9.54 5.77 -11.56
C GLY A 241 -8.12 6.30 -11.71
N ASP A 242 -7.91 7.63 -11.75
CA ASP A 242 -6.58 8.22 -11.75
C ASP A 242 -5.80 7.85 -10.47
N GLY A 243 -6.52 7.77 -9.35
CA GLY A 243 -5.99 7.28 -8.08
C GLY A 243 -5.55 5.80 -8.10
N ASP A 244 -6.17 4.96 -8.94
CA ASP A 244 -5.90 3.51 -8.94
C ASP A 244 -4.46 3.20 -9.36
N ARG A 245 -3.94 3.92 -10.36
CA ARG A 245 -2.54 3.74 -10.80
C ARG A 245 -1.54 4.13 -9.72
N TYR A 246 -1.79 5.22 -9.01
CA TYR A 246 -0.93 5.63 -7.91
C TYR A 246 -1.06 4.69 -6.71
N TYR A 247 -2.28 4.22 -6.41
CA TYR A 247 -2.52 3.22 -5.39
C TYR A 247 -1.76 1.91 -5.68
N ASP A 248 -1.71 1.48 -6.94
CA ASP A 248 -0.92 0.34 -7.40
C ASP A 248 0.59 0.52 -7.22
N PHE A 249 1.09 1.75 -7.09
CA PHE A 249 2.47 2.00 -6.68
C PHE A 249 2.58 2.06 -5.15
N PHE A 250 1.74 2.85 -4.47
CA PHE A 250 1.78 3.01 -3.02
C PHE A 250 1.66 1.69 -2.25
N SER A 251 0.72 0.84 -2.66
CA SER A 251 0.47 -0.49 -2.05
C SER A 251 1.68 -1.42 -2.09
N TRP A 252 2.57 -1.22 -3.06
CA TRP A 252 3.81 -1.99 -3.18
C TRP A 252 4.95 -1.44 -2.35
N GLN A 253 4.96 -0.12 -2.19
CA GLN A 253 6.06 0.59 -1.54
C GLN A 253 5.94 0.59 -0.01
N ILE A 254 4.72 0.40 0.51
CA ILE A 254 4.42 0.48 1.94
C ILE A 254 3.91 -0.88 2.44
N PRO A 255 4.77 -1.75 3.01
CA PRO A 255 4.34 -3.03 3.56
C PRO A 255 3.25 -2.90 4.64
N ASP A 256 3.26 -1.79 5.39
CA ASP A 256 2.28 -1.51 6.44
C ASP A 256 1.02 -0.79 5.92
N LEU A 257 0.81 -0.65 4.59
CA LEU A 257 -0.34 0.10 4.04
C LEU A 257 -1.70 -0.33 4.64
N PRO A 258 -1.98 -1.62 4.90
CA PRO A 258 -3.25 -2.02 5.52
C PRO A 258 -3.50 -1.38 6.89
N TYR A 259 -2.45 -1.01 7.64
CA TYR A 259 -2.57 -0.34 8.93
C TYR A 259 -2.56 1.19 8.83
N ILE A 260 -2.46 1.74 7.62
CA ILE A 260 -2.43 3.18 7.36
C ILE A 260 -3.72 3.59 6.64
N HIS A 261 -4.12 2.77 5.65
CA HIS A 261 -5.30 2.95 4.84
C HIS A 261 -6.45 2.09 5.37
N LEU A 262 -7.15 2.57 6.39
CA LEU A 262 -8.30 1.86 6.95
C LEU A 262 -9.49 2.06 6.01
N PHE A 263 -10.19 0.97 5.68
CA PHE A 263 -11.18 0.94 4.58
C PHE A 263 -12.32 1.96 4.73
N HIS A 264 -12.67 2.33 5.96
CA HIS A 264 -13.77 3.26 6.25
C HIS A 264 -13.33 4.69 6.52
N ASP A 265 -12.03 4.95 6.50
CA ASP A 265 -11.53 6.31 6.63
C ASP A 265 -11.75 7.07 5.32
N CYS A 266 -11.97 8.38 5.42
CA CYS A 266 -12.04 9.22 4.24
C CYS A 266 -10.66 9.33 3.56
N TYR A 267 -10.66 9.74 2.29
CA TYR A 267 -9.42 9.89 1.52
C TYR A 267 -8.43 10.86 2.19
N GLU A 268 -8.92 11.95 2.79
CA GLU A 268 -8.08 12.90 3.53
C GLU A 268 -7.32 12.24 4.68
N GLU A 269 -8.03 11.51 5.55
CA GLU A 269 -7.41 10.80 6.67
C GLU A 269 -6.35 9.82 6.18
N ASN A 270 -6.67 9.03 5.14
CA ASN A 270 -5.75 8.03 4.60
C ASN A 270 -4.52 8.65 3.94
N ASP A 271 -4.68 9.74 3.18
CA ASP A 271 -3.57 10.44 2.51
C ASP A 271 -2.64 11.12 3.52
N LEU A 272 -3.20 11.89 4.46
CA LEU A 272 -2.41 12.59 5.46
C LEU A 272 -1.72 11.60 6.42
N ARG A 273 -2.38 10.50 6.78
CA ARG A 273 -1.77 9.46 7.60
C ARG A 273 -0.65 8.73 6.87
N ARG A 274 -0.83 8.43 5.58
CA ARG A 274 0.23 7.86 4.73
C ARG A 274 1.43 8.79 4.65
N MET A 275 1.20 10.09 4.47
CA MET A 275 2.29 11.05 4.47
C MET A 275 3.03 11.15 5.81
N ARG A 276 2.29 11.18 6.91
CA ARG A 276 2.86 11.16 8.26
C ARG A 276 3.72 9.90 8.48
N TYR A 277 3.26 8.74 8.03
CA TYR A 277 4.05 7.49 8.09
C TYR A 277 5.36 7.62 7.32
N ARG A 278 5.32 8.08 6.06
CA ARG A 278 6.51 8.23 5.21
C ARG A 278 7.56 9.13 5.88
N ILE A 279 7.13 10.31 6.35
CA ILE A 279 7.99 11.30 6.98
C ILE A 279 8.61 10.75 8.28
N LEU A 280 7.78 10.20 9.19
CA LEU A 280 8.27 9.65 10.46
C LEU A 280 9.23 8.47 10.27
N ASN A 281 8.95 7.61 9.28
CA ASN A 281 9.80 6.46 8.96
C ASN A 281 11.16 6.93 8.41
N LEU A 282 11.15 7.92 7.52
CA LEU A 282 12.38 8.49 6.96
C LEU A 282 13.22 9.21 8.03
N GLU A 283 12.59 10.01 8.90
CA GLU A 283 13.28 10.69 10.01
C GLU A 283 13.94 9.69 10.98
N GLN A 284 13.30 8.54 11.24
CA GLN A 284 13.91 7.47 12.05
C GLN A 284 15.14 6.87 11.34
N LYS A 285 15.05 6.58 10.03
CA LYS A 285 16.19 6.09 9.24
C LYS A 285 17.37 7.07 9.26
N THR A 286 17.11 8.37 9.13
CA THR A 286 18.16 9.41 9.18
C THR A 286 18.83 9.48 10.55
N LYS A 287 18.05 9.42 11.64
CA LYS A 287 18.60 9.43 13.01
C LYS A 287 19.51 8.22 13.28
N SER A 288 19.09 7.03 12.85
CA SER A 288 19.89 5.80 13.02
C SER A 288 21.22 5.83 12.27
N ARG A 289 21.36 6.63 11.20
CA ARG A 289 22.63 6.80 10.47
C ARG A 289 23.65 7.69 11.18
N ILE A 290 23.17 8.67 11.93
CA ILE A 290 24.04 9.64 12.64
C ILE A 290 24.61 9.03 13.93
N SER A 291 24.01 7.94 14.42
CA SER A 291 24.41 7.27 15.67
C SER A 291 25.43 6.13 15.48
N ILE A 292 26.01 5.97 14.29
CA ILE A 292 27.09 5.04 13.95
C ILE A 292 28.33 5.86 13.61
#